data_AF-A0A316RJ86-F1
#
_entry.id   AF-A0A316RJ86-F1
#
_cell.length_a   1.000
_cell.length_b   1.000
_cell.length_c   1.000
_cell.angle_alpha   90.00
_cell.angle_beta   90.00
_cell.angle_gamma   90.00
#
_symmetry.space_group_name_H-M   'P 1'
#
loop_
_entity.id
_entity.type
_entity.pdbx_description
1 polymer ?
#
loop_
_entity_poly.entity_id
_entity_poly.type
_entity_poly.pdbx_seq_one_letter_code
_entity_poly.pdbx_strand_id
1 'polypeptide(L)' 'MENKTEYIALLKKALAAETETVRLYVALMALAPEKDVPKFLELNADETDHQAIIADLLLEAAAGESADQEQMVPGVE' A
#
# COMPACT_ATOMS: atom_id res chain seq x y z
N MET A 1 -0.15 -25.92 0.76
CA MET A 1 -0.33 -25.40 2.14
C MET A 1 0.85 -24.54 2.55
N GLU A 2 2.09 -25.02 2.41
CA GLU A 2 3.31 -24.25 2.71
C GLU A 2 3.43 -22.96 1.86
N ASN A 3 3.22 -23.06 0.55
CA ASN A 3 3.22 -21.89 -0.36
C ASN A 3 2.16 -20.84 0.01
N LYS A 4 1.00 -21.23 0.58
CA LYS A 4 -0.06 -20.29 0.99
C LYS A 4 0.36 -19.51 2.23
N THR A 5 0.99 -20.18 3.20
CA THR A 5 1.50 -19.55 4.42
C THR A 5 2.65 -18.59 4.10
N GLU A 6 3.57 -18.99 3.23
CA GLU A 6 4.67 -18.13 2.79
C GLU A 6 4.16 -16.91 1.99
N TYR A 7 3.20 -17.12 1.08
CA TYR A 7 2.56 -16.04 0.33
C TYR A 7 1.90 -15.01 1.26
N ILE A 8 1.09 -15.46 2.23
CA ILE A 8 0.46 -14.57 3.23
C ILE A 8 1.53 -13.83 4.05
N ALA A 9 2.64 -14.49 4.40
CA ALA A 9 3.73 -13.85 5.14
C ALA A 9 4.43 -12.76 4.31
N LEU A 10 4.59 -12.97 3.00
CA LEU A 10 5.14 -11.97 2.08
C LEU A 10 4.18 -10.79 1.89
N LEU A 11 2.87 -11.03 1.72
CA LEU A 11 1.87 -9.97 1.64
C LEU A 11 1.87 -9.09 2.90
N LYS A 12 1.95 -9.70 4.09
CA LYS A 12 2.06 -8.94 5.35
C LYS A 12 3.32 -8.08 5.42
N LYS A 13 4.46 -8.59 4.92
CA LYS A 13 5.71 -7.83 4.87
C LYS A 13 5.63 -6.69 3.87
N ALA A 14 5.06 -6.93 2.70
CA ALA A 14 4.85 -5.91 1.68
C ALA A 14 3.95 -4.79 2.20
N LEU A 15 2.79 -5.13 2.79
CA LEU A 15 1.88 -4.13 3.39
C LEU A 15 2.56 -3.29 4.49
N ALA A 16 3.39 -3.93 5.32
CA ALA A 16 4.15 -3.21 6.34
C ALA A 16 5.22 -2.28 5.73
N ALA A 17 5.89 -2.72 4.66
CA ALA A 17 6.88 -1.92 3.94
C ALA A 17 6.23 -0.69 3.31
N GLU A 18 5.13 -0.83 2.56
CA GLU A 18 4.44 0.32 1.97
C GLU A 18 3.91 1.29 3.03
N THR A 19 3.47 0.77 4.18
CA THR A 19 3.07 1.61 5.32
C THR A 19 4.24 2.41 5.89
N GLU A 20 5.44 1.85 5.92
CA GLU A 20 6.64 2.56 6.33
C GLU A 20 7.06 3.59 5.28
N THR A 21 6.97 3.26 3.99
CA THR A 21 7.25 4.17 2.87
C THR A 21 6.32 5.38 2.89
N VAL A 22 5.01 5.19 3.07
CA VAL A 22 4.03 6.29 3.21
C VAL A 22 4.42 7.21 4.37
N ARG A 23 4.78 6.66 5.54
CA ARG A 23 5.21 7.46 6.70
C ARG A 23 6.48 8.26 6.40
N LEU A 24 7.43 7.66 5.69
CA LEU A 24 8.65 8.32 5.27
C LEU A 24 8.37 9.47 4.30
N TYR A 25 7.50 9.28 3.31
CA TYR A 25 7.11 10.34 2.38
C TYR A 25 6.37 11.48 3.08
N VAL A 26 5.52 11.22 4.07
CA VAL A 26 4.91 12.29 4.89
C VAL A 26 5.97 13.08 5.66
N ALA A 27 6.95 12.40 6.25
CA ALA A 27 8.06 13.08 6.93
C ALA A 27 8.92 13.90 5.94
N LEU A 28 9.16 13.39 4.73
CA LEU A 28 9.86 14.11 3.67
C LEU A 28 9.09 15.36 3.23
N MET A 29 7.78 15.27 3.04
CA MET A 29 6.94 16.44 2.71
C MET A 29 7.00 17.53 3.76
N ALA A 30 7.14 17.19 5.04
CA ALA A 30 7.29 18.16 6.12
C ALA A 30 8.62 18.93 6.08
N LEU A 31 9.63 18.40 5.38
CA LEU A 31 10.99 18.96 5.31
C LEU A 31 11.38 19.45 3.90
N ALA A 32 10.66 19.00 2.87
CA ALA A 32 10.99 19.27 1.48
C ALA A 32 10.77 20.74 1.11
N PRO A 33 11.56 21.29 0.17
CA PRO A 33 11.22 22.54 -0.49
C PRO A 33 9.82 22.45 -1.12
N GLU A 34 9.04 23.55 -1.09
CA GLU A 34 7.66 23.57 -1.61
C GLU A 34 7.54 23.04 -3.05
N LYS A 35 8.54 23.32 -3.90
CA LYS A 35 8.59 22.86 -5.30
C LYS A 35 8.63 21.33 -5.46
N ASP A 36 9.09 20.60 -4.45
CA ASP A 36 9.29 19.15 -4.50
C ASP A 36 8.11 18.39 -3.86
N VAL A 37 7.28 19.07 -3.05
CA VAL A 37 6.09 18.49 -2.38
C VAL A 37 5.12 17.82 -3.35
N PRO A 38 4.79 18.38 -4.54
CA PRO A 38 3.87 17.71 -5.47
C PRO A 38 4.33 16.31 -5.89
N LYS A 39 5.64 16.11 -6.06
CA LYS A 39 6.18 14.78 -6.40
C LYS A 39 6.05 13.80 -5.25
N PHE A 40 6.25 14.25 -4.02
CA PHE A 40 6.05 13.38 -2.86
C PHE A 40 4.57 13.07 -2.61
N LEU A 41 3.65 13.96 -2.99
CA LEU A 41 2.21 13.65 -2.98
C LEU A 41 1.86 12.56 -3.99
N GLU A 42 2.42 12.63 -5.21
CA GLU A 42 2.28 11.56 -6.22
C GLU A 42 2.82 10.23 -5.68
N LEU A 43 4.05 10.20 -5.17
CA LEU A 43 4.63 8.99 -4.58
C LEU A 43 3.80 8.48 -3.39
N ASN A 44 3.27 9.38 -2.55
CA ASN A 44 2.43 8.96 -1.42
C ASN A 44 1.12 8.32 -1.89
N ALA A 45 0.51 8.83 -2.96
CA ALA A 45 -0.68 8.26 -3.56
C ALA A 45 -0.39 6.84 -4.11
N ASP A 46 0.69 6.68 -4.88
CA ASP A 46 1.10 5.38 -5.42
C ASP A 46 1.27 4.32 -4.32
N GLU A 47 1.94 4.66 -3.21
CA GLU A 47 2.11 3.69 -2.12
C GLU A 47 0.80 3.42 -1.35
N THR A 48 -0.13 4.38 -1.28
CA THR A 48 -1.45 4.11 -0.70
C THR A 48 -2.29 3.21 -1.60
N ASP A 49 -2.11 3.27 -2.91
CA ASP A 49 -2.74 2.37 -3.87
C ASP A 49 -2.16 0.95 -3.73
N HIS A 50 -0.83 0.83 -3.60
CA HIS A 50 -0.18 -0.43 -3.28
C HIS A 50 -0.69 -1.04 -1.96
N GLN A 51 -0.87 -0.23 -0.91
CA GLN A 51 -1.46 -0.69 0.35
C GLN A 51 -2.86 -1.25 0.15
N ALA A 52 -3.69 -0.58 -0.64
CA ALA A 52 -5.07 -1.00 -0.91
C ALA A 52 -5.11 -2.36 -1.62
N ILE A 53 -4.32 -2.52 -2.69
CA ILE A 53 -4.20 -3.78 -3.45
C ILE A 53 -3.67 -4.91 -2.56
N ILE A 54 -2.57 -4.68 -1.83
CA ILE A 54 -1.96 -5.71 -0.99
C ILE A 54 -2.89 -6.10 0.16
N ALA A 55 -3.63 -5.15 0.74
CA ALA A 55 -4.61 -5.44 1.79
C ALA A 55 -5.75 -6.32 1.27
N ASP A 56 -6.25 -6.06 0.07
CA ASP A 56 -7.30 -6.87 -0.56
C ASP A 56 -6.82 -8.29 -0.86
N LEU A 57 -5.65 -8.42 -1.48
CA LEU A 57 -5.00 -9.72 -1.74
C LEU A 57 -4.75 -10.50 -0.45
N LEU A 58 -4.38 -9.80 0.64
CA LEU A 58 -4.18 -10.43 1.94
C LEU A 58 -5.49 -10.94 2.53
N LEU A 59 -6.59 -10.17 2.41
CA LEU A 59 -7.90 -10.60 2.88
C LEU A 59 -8.39 -11.82 2.08
N GLU A 60 -8.24 -11.80 0.76
CA GLU A 60 -8.64 -12.92 -0.09
C GLU A 60 -7.81 -14.16 0.24
N ALA A 61 -6.49 -14.01 0.38
CA ALA A 61 -5.62 -15.13 0.74
C ALA A 61 -5.93 -15.69 2.14
N ALA A 62 -6.20 -14.84 3.13
CA ALA A 62 -6.38 -15.25 4.52
C ALA A 62 -7.80 -15.74 4.84
N ALA A 63 -8.82 -15.13 4.23
CA ALA A 63 -10.23 -15.32 4.56
C ALA A 63 -11.12 -15.70 3.37
N GLY A 64 -10.66 -15.53 2.12
CA GLY A 64 -11.49 -15.72 0.92
C GLY A 64 -12.55 -14.63 0.75
N GLU A 65 -12.23 -13.42 1.22
CA GLU A 65 -13.06 -12.23 1.12
C GLU A 65 -12.29 -11.11 0.41
N SER A 66 -13.00 -10.17 -0.20
CA SER A 66 -12.45 -8.90 -0.72
C SER A 66 -13.04 -7.74 0.06
N ALA A 67 -12.24 -6.69 0.23
CA ALA A 67 -12.60 -5.39 0.76
C ALA A 67 -12.98 -4.40 -0.36
N ASP A 68 -13.13 -4.88 -1.61
CA ASP A 68 -13.57 -4.15 -2.79
C ASP A 68 -12.76 -2.87 -3.06
N GLN A 69 -11.47 -2.87 -2.71
CA GLN A 69 -10.64 -1.65 -2.71
C GLN A 69 -10.55 -0.99 -4.10
N GLU A 70 -10.28 -1.76 -5.16
CA GLU A 70 -10.23 -1.26 -6.55
C GLU A 70 -11.56 -0.64 -7.01
N GLN A 71 -12.69 -1.07 -6.45
CA GLN A 71 -14.01 -0.51 -6.77
C GLN A 71 -14.31 0.75 -5.98
N MET A 72 -13.78 0.85 -4.76
CA MET A 72 -14.06 1.95 -3.83
C MET A 72 -13.09 3.13 -3.97
N VAL A 73 -11.87 2.90 -4.47
CA VAL A 73 -10.82 3.92 -4.57
C VAL A 73 -10.52 4.19 -6.05
N PRO A 74 -10.99 5.33 -6.62
CA PRO A 74 -10.74 5.65 -8.02
C PRO A 74 -9.24 5.81 -8.30
N GLY A 75 -8.73 5.12 -9.31
CA GLY A 75 -7.33 5.18 -9.73
C GLY A 75 -6.45 4.04 -9.22
N VAL A 76 -6.95 3.22 -8.30
CA VAL A 76 -6.32 1.94 -7.92
C VAL A 76 -6.69 0.89 -8.97
N GLU A 77 -5.74 0.53 -9.84
CA GLU A 77 -5.85 -0.50 -10.89
C GLU A 77 -4.71 -1.54 -10.82
#